data_AF-C7NQY2-F1
#
_entry.id   AF-C7NQY2-F1
#
_cell.length_a   1.000
_cell.length_b   1.000
_cell.length_c   1.000
_cell.angle_alpha   90.00
_cell.angle_beta   90.00
_cell.angle_gamma   90.00
#
_symmetry.space_group_name_H-M   'P 1'
#
loop_
_entity.id
_entity.type
_entity.pdbx_description
1 polymer ?
#
loop_
_entity_poly.entity_id
_entity_poly.type
_entity_poly.pdbx_seq_one_letter_code
_entity_poly.pdbx_strand_id
1 'polypeptide(L)'
;MKGFVKTPDQIAERMVELLFDTSPPTKGDRILFPGVGEGPFIEAVRDYCLDHGHPIPEGIACDTHKGRLEKARSQFENAPVQFEVFDFLDSERDIGEFDYIIGNPPYVPITEIDESKKDNYRNCFKTAAGRFDLYILFFERALNLLNDGGRLAFITPEKFEYTETANVLRQQFSSYHLQRLEHVSEDSFPSHTTYPTISIVSNTPSNGTKVVPRQGNTREVSLPFDGSRWSQLVRDIDPDLDLTGVSLGDITERISPGMATGADSVFVFSQGEAPSEFDQWSVPTISGKELEQQSISRSVDPTAEFLCPYDDSGNLIDESDLDTFGEWLNDVHRSRLEERSCFQKGRREWYAWHENPPMDQMLQEKILFRDITDSPRFWLDERGDIVPRHSVYYLIPKDSVDIVELQSYLNTDKVERWLRATCDHARNGYLRLQSKVLEDLPVPKRLSSNHQTELTSSSSDSLTDSSKVNATEQTDDD
;
A
#
# COMPACT_ATOMS: atom_id res chain seq x y z
N MET A 1 1.34 -24.08 11.75
CA MET A 1 0.98 -22.78 11.14
C MET A 1 1.64 -22.68 9.78
N LYS A 2 0.90 -22.30 8.72
CA LYS A 2 1.50 -21.78 7.48
C LYS A 2 2.22 -20.46 7.82
N GLY A 3 3.25 -20.08 7.07
CA GLY A 3 3.97 -18.82 7.29
C GLY A 3 5.16 -18.88 8.26
N PHE A 4 5.71 -20.06 8.56
CA PHE A 4 7.01 -20.15 9.22
C PHE A 4 8.13 -19.81 8.24
N VAL A 5 8.95 -18.84 8.62
CA VAL A 5 10.13 -18.43 7.89
C VAL A 5 11.29 -18.51 8.87
N LYS A 6 12.30 -19.33 8.56
CA LYS A 6 13.52 -19.35 9.38
C LYS A 6 14.26 -18.03 9.18
N THR A 7 14.54 -17.34 10.28
CA THR A 7 15.39 -16.13 10.25
C THR A 7 16.83 -16.53 9.93
N PRO A 8 17.48 -15.91 8.93
CA PRO A 8 18.91 -16.10 8.69
C PRO A 8 19.75 -15.65 9.88
N ASP A 9 20.85 -16.35 10.13
CA ASP A 9 21.70 -16.12 11.32
C ASP A 9 22.21 -14.68 11.39
N GLN A 10 22.70 -14.12 10.28
CA GLN A 10 23.15 -12.72 10.19
C GLN A 10 22.07 -11.70 10.56
N ILE A 11 20.80 -12.00 10.25
CA ILE A 11 19.68 -11.13 10.62
C ILE A 11 19.35 -11.29 12.11
N ALA A 12 19.42 -12.51 12.64
CA ALA A 12 19.21 -12.77 14.06
C ALA A 12 20.28 -12.07 14.92
N GLU A 13 21.56 -12.20 14.54
CA GLU A 13 22.69 -11.50 15.16
C GLU A 13 22.48 -9.98 15.16
N ARG A 14 22.15 -9.41 13.98
CA ARG A 14 21.89 -7.98 13.83
C ARG A 14 20.75 -7.50 14.75
N MET A 15 19.66 -8.26 14.84
CA MET A 15 18.54 -7.91 15.70
C MET A 15 18.91 -7.94 17.18
N VAL A 16 19.74 -8.90 17.60
CA VAL A 16 20.23 -9.00 18.99
C VAL A 16 21.17 -7.86 19.33
N GLU A 17 22.09 -7.49 18.42
CA GLU A 17 22.95 -6.31 18.59
C GLU A 17 22.10 -5.06 18.83
N LEU A 18 21.09 -4.83 17.98
CA LEU A 18 20.20 -3.69 18.09
C LEU A 18 19.32 -3.72 19.35
N LEU A 19 18.90 -4.91 19.80
CA LEU A 19 18.10 -5.08 21.01
C LEU A 19 18.90 -4.71 22.27
N PHE A 20 20.20 -5.00 22.30
CA PHE A 20 21.05 -4.79 23.47
C PHE A 20 21.93 -3.54 23.41
N ASP A 21 22.04 -2.86 22.25
CA ASP A 21 22.97 -1.74 22.01
C ASP A 21 22.98 -0.64 23.09
N THR A 22 21.80 -0.20 23.54
CA THR A 22 21.60 0.88 24.50
C THR A 22 21.09 0.37 25.85
N SER A 23 20.82 -0.93 25.96
CA SER A 23 20.40 -1.58 27.21
C SER A 23 20.89 -3.04 27.21
N PRO A 24 22.17 -3.28 27.57
CA PRO A 24 22.70 -4.64 27.70
C PRO A 24 22.04 -5.39 28.85
N PRO A 25 21.87 -6.72 28.74
CA PRO A 25 21.14 -7.49 29.74
C PRO A 25 21.90 -7.55 31.07
N THR A 26 21.15 -7.52 32.16
CA THR A 26 21.61 -7.64 33.53
C THR A 26 21.04 -8.89 34.20
N LYS A 27 21.54 -9.21 35.40
CA LYS A 27 21.13 -10.43 36.11
C LYS A 27 19.69 -10.28 36.61
N GLY A 28 18.81 -11.14 36.14
CA GLY A 28 17.40 -11.18 36.51
C GLY A 28 16.47 -10.69 35.40
N ASP A 29 17.03 -10.11 34.33
CA ASP A 29 16.26 -9.69 33.17
C ASP A 29 15.59 -10.89 32.49
N ARG A 30 14.38 -10.67 31.99
CA ARG A 30 13.56 -11.67 31.31
C ARG A 30 13.47 -11.39 29.82
N ILE A 31 13.55 -12.45 29.01
CA ILE A 31 13.40 -12.38 27.56
C ILE A 31 12.28 -13.28 27.02
N LEU A 32 11.52 -12.80 26.05
CA LEU A 32 10.48 -13.57 25.36
C LEU A 32 10.85 -13.83 23.90
N PHE A 33 10.64 -15.08 23.46
CA PHE A 33 10.79 -15.52 22.08
C PHE A 33 9.44 -16.01 21.51
N PRO A 34 8.56 -15.09 21.03
CA PRO A 34 7.26 -15.48 20.49
C PRO A 34 7.41 -16.06 19.07
N GLY A 35 6.89 -17.26 18.85
CA GLY A 35 7.02 -17.96 17.56
C GLY A 35 8.44 -18.46 17.30
N VAL A 36 9.06 -19.08 18.31
CA VAL A 36 10.50 -19.38 18.34
C VAL A 36 11.00 -20.24 17.16
N GLY A 37 10.16 -21.07 16.56
CA GLY A 37 10.57 -21.94 15.46
C GLY A 37 11.70 -22.89 15.86
N GLU A 38 12.83 -22.82 15.15
CA GLU A 38 14.04 -23.61 15.46
C GLU A 38 15.00 -22.90 16.46
N GLY A 39 14.66 -21.70 16.93
CA GLY A 39 15.44 -20.95 17.92
C GLY A 39 16.66 -20.14 17.43
N PRO A 40 16.68 -19.52 16.23
CA PRO A 40 17.83 -18.73 15.79
C PRO A 40 18.12 -17.53 16.72
N PHE A 41 17.09 -16.92 17.32
CA PHE A 41 17.27 -15.83 18.27
C PHE A 41 17.80 -16.29 19.63
N ILE A 42 17.54 -17.53 20.04
CA ILE A 42 18.11 -18.08 21.28
C ILE A 42 19.63 -18.23 21.12
N GLU A 43 20.05 -18.75 19.97
CA GLU A 43 21.46 -18.85 19.59
C GLU A 43 22.13 -17.47 19.56
N ALA A 44 21.57 -16.52 18.80
CA ALA A 44 22.13 -15.18 18.68
C ALA A 44 22.23 -14.44 20.04
N VAL A 45 21.22 -14.56 20.92
CA VAL A 45 21.26 -13.96 22.27
C VAL A 45 22.37 -14.59 23.11
N ARG A 46 22.49 -15.93 23.09
CA ARG A 46 23.55 -16.64 23.81
C ARG A 46 24.93 -16.16 23.35
N ASP A 47 25.15 -16.15 22.04
CA ASP A 47 26.46 -15.85 21.46
C ASP A 47 26.84 -14.39 21.73
N TYR A 48 25.91 -13.44 21.55
CA TYR A 48 26.13 -12.04 21.92
C TYR A 48 26.50 -11.86 23.40
N CYS A 49 25.76 -12.50 24.31
CA CYS A 49 26.01 -12.37 25.75
C CYS A 49 27.38 -12.94 26.14
N LEU A 50 27.77 -14.09 25.57
CA LEU A 50 29.07 -14.71 25.81
C LEU A 50 30.22 -13.83 25.28
N ASP A 51 30.08 -13.30 24.07
CA ASP A 51 31.11 -12.49 23.43
C ASP A 51 31.33 -11.13 24.12
N HIS A 52 30.28 -10.57 24.73
CA HIS A 52 30.33 -9.27 25.41
C HIS A 52 30.44 -9.38 26.93
N GLY A 53 30.43 -10.59 27.49
CA GLY A 53 30.52 -10.83 28.94
C GLY A 53 29.27 -10.40 29.73
N HIS A 54 28.09 -10.43 29.09
CA HIS A 54 26.82 -10.14 29.74
C HIS A 54 26.13 -11.42 30.25
N PRO A 55 25.33 -11.34 31.33
CA PRO A 55 24.48 -12.46 31.73
C PRO A 55 23.44 -12.77 30.65
N ILE A 56 23.17 -14.06 30.43
CA ILE A 56 22.07 -14.49 29.55
C ILE A 56 20.74 -14.29 30.32
N PRO A 57 19.77 -13.53 29.79
CA PRO A 57 18.48 -13.30 30.44
C PRO A 57 17.65 -14.60 30.55
N GLU A 58 16.75 -14.65 31.53
CA GLU A 58 15.84 -15.77 31.74
C GLU A 58 14.73 -15.77 30.68
N GLY A 59 14.65 -16.83 29.88
CA GLY A 59 13.82 -16.86 28.68
C GLY A 59 12.51 -17.62 28.82
N ILE A 60 11.48 -17.17 28.09
CA ILE A 60 10.32 -17.98 27.71
C ILE A 60 10.27 -18.05 26.19
N ALA A 61 10.20 -19.26 25.64
CA ALA A 61 10.08 -19.53 24.21
C ALA A 61 8.79 -20.27 23.92
N CYS A 62 7.97 -19.75 22.99
CA CYS A 62 6.70 -20.36 22.65
C CYS A 62 6.49 -20.54 21.15
N ASP A 63 5.80 -21.62 20.77
CA ASP A 63 5.37 -21.89 19.40
C ASP A 63 4.11 -22.77 19.41
N THR A 64 3.23 -22.57 18.43
CA THR A 64 2.04 -23.43 18.24
C THR A 64 2.41 -24.79 17.64
N HIS A 65 3.57 -24.88 16.98
CA HIS A 65 4.06 -26.09 16.33
C HIS A 65 5.00 -26.88 17.25
N LYS A 66 4.42 -27.80 18.03
CA LYS A 66 5.14 -28.67 18.98
C LYS A 66 6.47 -29.24 18.46
N GLY A 67 6.50 -29.79 17.24
CA GLY A 67 7.73 -30.40 16.71
C GLY A 67 8.90 -29.44 16.47
N ARG A 68 8.64 -28.14 16.21
CA ARG A 68 9.70 -27.14 16.06
C ARG A 68 10.23 -26.72 17.43
N LEU A 69 9.31 -26.47 18.36
CA LEU A 69 9.63 -26.17 19.75
C LEU A 69 10.48 -27.29 20.39
N GLU A 70 10.13 -28.57 20.15
CA GLU A 70 10.90 -29.71 20.64
C GLU A 70 12.32 -29.74 20.05
N LYS A 71 12.47 -29.42 18.76
CA LYS A 71 13.80 -29.30 18.11
C LYS A 71 14.64 -28.18 18.74
N ALA A 72 14.05 -27.00 18.96
CA ALA A 72 14.71 -25.90 19.64
C ALA A 72 15.09 -26.28 21.09
N ARG A 73 14.18 -26.92 21.83
CA ARG A 73 14.43 -27.39 23.21
C ARG A 73 15.62 -28.35 23.27
N SER A 74 15.71 -29.30 22.35
CA SER A 74 16.84 -30.23 22.28
C SER A 74 18.16 -29.53 21.94
N GLN A 75 18.13 -28.50 21.09
CA GLN A 75 19.33 -27.74 20.72
C GLN A 75 19.83 -26.84 21.86
N PHE A 76 18.92 -26.30 22.68
CA PHE A 76 19.23 -25.31 23.72
C PHE A 76 18.88 -25.79 25.14
N GLU A 77 19.05 -27.08 25.42
CA GLU A 77 18.70 -27.69 26.72
C GLU A 77 19.40 -27.04 27.93
N ASN A 78 20.61 -26.50 27.72
CA ASN A 78 21.40 -25.83 28.77
C ASN A 78 21.18 -24.31 28.84
N ALA A 79 20.36 -23.73 27.95
CA ALA A 79 20.04 -22.31 28.02
C ALA A 79 19.02 -22.06 29.15
N PRO A 80 19.05 -20.89 29.81
CA PRO A 80 18.07 -20.53 30.84
C PRO A 80 16.70 -20.17 30.22
N VAL A 81 16.17 -21.03 29.36
CA VAL A 81 14.96 -20.78 28.55
C VAL A 81 13.92 -21.87 28.82
N GLN A 82 12.70 -21.46 29.16
CA GLN A 82 11.54 -22.33 29.30
C GLN A 82 10.85 -22.47 27.95
N PHE A 83 10.61 -23.72 27.51
CA PHE A 83 9.96 -24.01 26.23
C PHE A 83 8.51 -24.45 26.45
N GLU A 84 7.56 -23.66 25.94
CA GLU A 84 6.13 -23.89 26.16
C GLU A 84 5.33 -23.95 24.84
N VAL A 85 4.46 -24.96 24.69
CA VAL A 85 3.58 -25.08 23.52
C VAL A 85 2.29 -24.31 23.79
N PHE A 86 2.16 -23.12 23.22
CA PHE A 86 0.92 -22.34 23.26
C PHE A 86 0.82 -21.32 22.11
N ASP A 87 -0.40 -20.81 21.88
CA ASP A 87 -0.64 -19.71 20.95
C ASP A 87 -0.26 -18.40 21.62
N PHE A 88 0.77 -17.72 21.11
CA PHE A 88 1.17 -16.41 21.63
C PHE A 88 0.01 -15.40 21.58
N LEU A 89 -1.01 -15.57 20.76
CA LEU A 89 -2.17 -14.68 20.70
C LEU A 89 -3.33 -15.09 21.62
N ASP A 90 -3.13 -16.06 22.51
CA ASP A 90 -4.08 -16.43 23.58
C ASP A 90 -4.09 -15.38 24.71
N SER A 91 -4.86 -14.30 24.54
CA SER A 91 -4.77 -13.08 25.38
C SER A 91 -5.07 -13.33 26.87
N GLU A 92 -5.71 -14.44 27.22
CA GLU A 92 -6.02 -14.80 28.60
C GLU A 92 -4.83 -15.44 29.33
N ARG A 93 -3.82 -15.90 28.59
CA ARG A 93 -2.63 -16.51 29.18
C ARG A 93 -1.71 -15.45 29.76
N ASP A 94 -1.59 -15.45 31.09
CA ASP A 94 -0.58 -14.69 31.81
C ASP A 94 0.80 -15.38 31.70
N ILE A 95 1.77 -14.66 31.17
CA ILE A 95 3.18 -15.06 31.07
C ILE A 95 4.13 -14.04 31.71
N GLY A 96 3.55 -13.06 32.42
CA GLY A 96 4.22 -11.89 32.99
C GLY A 96 4.79 -10.94 31.94
N GLU A 97 5.57 -9.98 32.43
CA GLU A 97 6.21 -8.92 31.62
C GLU A 97 7.70 -9.20 31.39
N PHE A 98 8.28 -8.59 30.37
CA PHE A 98 9.63 -8.88 29.89
C PHE A 98 10.45 -7.61 29.67
N ASP A 99 11.74 -7.69 30.00
CA ASP A 99 12.72 -6.65 29.70
C ASP A 99 13.12 -6.67 28.22
N TYR A 100 13.04 -7.84 27.60
CA TYR A 100 13.37 -8.04 26.20
C TYR A 100 12.34 -8.92 25.49
N ILE A 101 11.96 -8.56 24.28
CA ILE A 101 11.14 -9.41 23.41
C ILE A 101 11.78 -9.42 22.03
N ILE A 102 12.06 -10.60 21.47
CA ILE A 102 12.68 -10.73 20.15
C ILE A 102 12.06 -11.85 19.33
N GLY A 103 11.75 -11.58 18.07
CA GLY A 103 11.11 -12.60 17.24
C GLY A 103 10.91 -12.23 15.78
N ASN A 104 10.46 -13.24 15.03
CA ASN A 104 10.00 -13.14 13.65
C ASN A 104 8.54 -13.61 13.61
N PRO A 105 7.57 -12.72 13.87
CA PRO A 105 6.16 -13.07 13.84
C PRO A 105 5.71 -13.69 12.51
N PRO A 106 4.66 -14.53 12.50
CA PRO A 106 4.17 -15.19 11.28
C PRO A 106 3.53 -14.21 10.26
N TYR A 107 3.91 -14.33 8.98
CA TYR A 107 3.43 -13.47 7.89
C TYR A 107 2.17 -14.05 7.23
N VAL A 108 1.07 -14.12 8.00
CA VAL A 108 -0.18 -14.78 7.58
C VAL A 108 -1.29 -13.74 7.41
N PRO A 109 -1.86 -13.57 6.20
CA PRO A 109 -2.98 -12.67 6.00
C PRO A 109 -4.27 -13.25 6.59
N ILE A 110 -5.20 -12.39 6.99
CA ILE A 110 -6.51 -12.78 7.54
C ILE A 110 -7.27 -13.80 6.68
N THR A 111 -7.08 -13.80 5.36
CA THR A 111 -7.74 -14.74 4.44
C THR A 111 -7.33 -16.20 4.66
N GLU A 112 -6.20 -16.44 5.32
CA GLU A 112 -5.69 -17.78 5.65
C GLU A 112 -5.98 -18.21 7.10
N ILE A 113 -6.70 -17.38 7.86
CA ILE A 113 -7.09 -17.65 9.24
C ILE A 113 -8.50 -18.26 9.26
N ASP A 114 -8.77 -19.18 10.18
CA ASP A 114 -10.11 -19.75 10.41
C ASP A 114 -11.07 -18.69 10.98
N GLU A 115 -12.36 -18.70 10.59
CA GLU A 115 -13.33 -17.68 11.03
C GLU A 115 -13.47 -17.59 12.55
N SER A 116 -13.51 -18.72 13.26
CA SER A 116 -13.60 -18.73 14.73
C SER A 116 -12.41 -18.03 15.41
N LYS A 117 -11.22 -18.13 14.82
CA LYS A 117 -10.03 -17.41 15.31
C LYS A 117 -10.10 -15.93 15.01
N LYS A 118 -10.63 -15.55 13.84
CA LYS A 118 -10.82 -14.12 13.50
C LYS A 118 -11.74 -13.43 14.49
N ASP A 119 -12.85 -14.08 14.86
CA ASP A 119 -13.79 -13.52 15.82
C ASP A 119 -13.17 -13.38 17.20
N ASN A 120 -12.41 -14.40 17.64
CA ASN A 120 -11.64 -14.29 18.87
C ASN A 120 -10.64 -13.12 18.83
N TYR A 121 -9.83 -13.02 17.77
CA TYR A 121 -8.86 -11.94 17.62
C TYR A 121 -9.52 -10.55 17.61
N ARG A 122 -10.68 -10.40 16.97
CA ARG A 122 -11.46 -9.13 16.98
C ARG A 122 -11.96 -8.74 18.37
N ASN A 123 -12.23 -9.71 19.22
CA ASN A 123 -12.66 -9.46 20.60
C ASN A 123 -11.49 -9.11 21.52
N CYS A 124 -10.30 -9.63 21.23
CA CYS A 124 -9.12 -9.54 22.10
C CYS A 124 -8.15 -8.41 21.74
N PHE A 125 -8.09 -8.00 20.47
CA PHE A 125 -7.06 -7.08 19.97
C PHE A 125 -7.68 -5.87 19.28
N LYS A 126 -7.26 -4.67 19.68
CA LYS A 126 -7.71 -3.41 19.07
C LYS A 126 -7.27 -3.31 17.61
N THR A 127 -6.09 -3.86 17.31
CA THR A 127 -5.51 -3.87 15.96
C THR A 127 -6.15 -4.90 15.03
N ALA A 128 -7.03 -5.78 15.53
CA ALA A 128 -7.81 -6.69 14.70
C ALA A 128 -9.01 -5.99 14.01
N ALA A 129 -8.78 -4.82 13.42
CA ALA A 129 -9.78 -4.04 12.71
C ALA A 129 -9.77 -4.33 11.20
N GLY A 130 -10.94 -4.49 10.58
CA GLY A 130 -11.05 -4.71 9.13
C GLY A 130 -10.30 -5.95 8.63
N ARG A 131 -9.41 -5.78 7.64
CA ARG A 131 -8.44 -6.79 7.21
C ARG A 131 -7.16 -6.56 8.01
N PHE A 132 -6.46 -7.62 8.40
CA PHE A 132 -5.17 -7.50 9.09
C PHE A 132 -4.25 -8.68 8.73
N ASP A 133 -2.97 -8.51 9.01
CA ASP A 133 -1.98 -9.58 8.99
C ASP A 133 -1.66 -10.00 10.43
N LEU A 134 -1.35 -11.28 10.64
CA LEU A 134 -1.19 -11.84 11.98
C LEU A 134 -0.08 -11.17 12.81
N TYR A 135 1.00 -10.71 12.15
CA TYR A 135 2.10 -10.01 12.83
C TYR A 135 1.67 -8.70 13.50
N ILE A 136 0.58 -8.07 13.04
CA ILE A 136 0.03 -6.85 13.67
C ILE A 136 -0.45 -7.15 15.09
N LEU A 137 -1.10 -8.31 15.29
CA LEU A 137 -1.56 -8.74 16.61
C LEU A 137 -0.38 -9.14 17.53
N PHE A 138 0.69 -9.68 16.94
CA PHE A 138 1.92 -9.96 17.66
C PHE A 138 2.55 -8.69 18.21
N PHE A 139 2.57 -7.59 17.44
CA PHE A 139 3.02 -6.29 17.93
C PHE A 139 2.18 -5.83 19.11
N GLU A 140 0.85 -5.75 18.97
CA GLU A 140 -0.04 -5.28 20.05
C GLU A 140 0.20 -6.07 21.34
N ARG A 141 0.26 -7.40 21.26
CA ARG A 141 0.53 -8.20 22.45
C ARG A 141 1.92 -7.99 23.02
N ALA A 142 2.95 -8.01 22.18
CA ALA A 142 4.33 -7.87 22.64
C ALA A 142 4.55 -6.53 23.34
N LEU A 143 4.01 -5.44 22.77
CA LEU A 143 4.06 -4.11 23.39
C LEU A 143 3.39 -4.08 24.77
N ASN A 144 2.25 -4.78 24.94
CA ASN A 144 1.57 -4.89 26.24
C ASN A 144 2.30 -5.77 27.27
N LEU A 145 3.31 -6.55 26.84
CA LEU A 145 4.09 -7.43 27.71
C LEU A 145 5.48 -6.85 28.05
N LEU A 146 5.81 -5.64 27.58
CA LEU A 146 7.08 -4.99 27.92
C LEU A 146 7.01 -4.39 29.34
N ASN A 147 8.02 -4.68 30.15
CA ASN A 147 8.30 -3.93 31.38
C ASN A 147 8.51 -2.44 31.06
N ASP A 148 8.40 -1.56 32.06
CA ASP A 148 8.89 -0.19 31.96
C ASP A 148 10.39 -0.19 31.57
N GLY A 149 10.73 0.48 30.48
CA GLY A 149 12.09 0.45 29.92
C GLY A 149 12.42 -0.78 29.06
N GLY A 150 11.54 -1.78 29.00
CA GLY A 150 11.72 -2.99 28.21
C GLY A 150 11.84 -2.70 26.71
N ARG A 151 12.52 -3.59 25.98
CA ARG A 151 12.82 -3.42 24.55
C ARG A 151 12.30 -4.58 23.71
N LEU A 152 11.81 -4.24 22.52
CA LEU A 152 11.30 -5.16 21.51
C LEU A 152 12.17 -5.08 20.25
N ALA A 153 12.51 -6.22 19.67
CA ALA A 153 13.10 -6.34 18.34
C ALA A 153 12.30 -7.35 17.50
N PHE A 154 11.52 -6.85 16.54
CA PHE A 154 10.76 -7.68 15.60
C PHE A 154 11.22 -7.48 14.17
N ILE A 155 11.24 -8.56 13.40
CA ILE A 155 11.32 -8.51 11.94
C ILE A 155 9.96 -8.89 11.36
N THR A 156 9.36 -7.98 10.59
CA THR A 156 8.02 -8.13 10.01
C THR A 156 7.96 -7.48 8.63
N PRO A 157 6.92 -7.71 7.81
CA PRO A 157 6.74 -6.96 6.58
C PRO A 157 6.54 -5.47 6.90
N GLU A 158 7.21 -4.59 6.17
CA GLU A 158 7.11 -3.12 6.34
C GLU A 158 5.73 -2.53 6.02
N LYS A 159 4.79 -3.35 5.56
CA LYS A 159 3.43 -2.95 5.20
C LYS A 159 2.71 -2.20 6.30
N PHE A 160 3.04 -2.42 7.56
CA PHE A 160 2.42 -1.67 8.66
C PHE A 160 2.78 -0.18 8.63
N GLU A 161 3.85 0.22 7.94
CA GLU A 161 4.25 1.63 7.80
C GLU A 161 3.28 2.41 6.90
N TYR A 162 2.59 1.76 5.95
CA TYR A 162 1.80 2.46 4.92
C TYR A 162 0.41 1.89 4.62
N THR A 163 0.08 0.68 5.06
CA THR A 163 -1.26 0.13 4.82
C THR A 163 -2.29 0.75 5.77
N GLU A 164 -3.50 1.02 5.26
CA GLU A 164 -4.59 1.58 6.07
C GLU A 164 -4.98 0.67 7.23
N THR A 165 -4.92 -0.63 7.00
CA THR A 165 -5.23 -1.69 7.97
C THR A 165 -4.34 -1.68 9.21
N ALA A 166 -3.20 -1.00 9.17
CA ALA A 166 -2.28 -0.88 10.30
C ALA A 166 -2.38 0.47 11.03
N ASN A 167 -3.39 1.30 10.75
CA ASN A 167 -3.55 2.62 11.39
C ASN A 167 -3.62 2.55 12.93
N VAL A 168 -4.33 1.56 13.50
CA VAL A 168 -4.43 1.36 14.95
C VAL A 168 -3.06 1.00 15.55
N LEU A 169 -2.26 0.18 14.87
CA LEU A 169 -0.92 -0.16 15.33
C LEU A 169 -0.01 1.07 15.32
N ARG A 170 -0.08 1.91 14.27
CA ARG A 170 0.66 3.18 14.22
C ARG A 170 0.26 4.13 15.35
N GLN A 171 -1.02 4.15 15.74
CA GLN A 171 -1.48 4.91 16.92
C GLN A 171 -0.92 4.35 18.23
N GLN A 172 -0.85 3.03 18.37
CA GLN A 172 -0.33 2.40 19.60
C GLN A 172 1.13 2.75 19.86
N PHE A 173 1.94 2.94 18.81
CA PHE A 173 3.34 3.38 18.98
C PHE A 173 3.47 4.76 19.66
N SER A 174 2.42 5.57 19.78
CA SER A 174 2.45 6.83 20.55
C SER A 174 2.80 6.63 22.04
N SER A 175 2.50 5.46 22.60
CA SER A 175 2.78 5.13 24.00
C SER A 175 4.20 4.60 24.22
N TYR A 176 4.97 4.40 23.14
CA TYR A 176 6.28 3.78 23.15
C TYR A 176 7.29 4.64 22.39
N HIS A 177 8.57 4.32 22.49
CA HIS A 177 9.60 4.90 21.63
C HIS A 177 9.94 3.91 20.53
N LEU A 178 9.41 4.14 19.33
CA LEU A 178 9.86 3.47 18.12
C LEU A 178 11.26 4.00 17.76
N GLN A 179 12.29 3.36 18.31
CA GLN A 179 13.69 3.76 18.20
C GLN A 179 14.21 3.64 16.78
N ARG A 180 13.83 2.56 16.09
CA ARG A 180 14.42 2.21 14.79
C ARG A 180 13.47 1.49 13.86
N LEU A 181 13.54 1.85 12.58
CA LEU A 181 13.06 1.07 11.45
C LEU A 181 14.26 0.81 10.52
N GLU A 182 14.67 -0.45 10.38
CA GLU A 182 15.77 -0.85 9.51
C GLU A 182 15.24 -1.79 8.41
N HIS A 183 15.15 -1.26 7.20
CA HIS A 183 14.64 -1.96 6.02
C HIS A 183 15.67 -2.97 5.52
N VAL A 184 15.29 -4.25 5.44
CA VAL A 184 16.18 -5.36 5.09
C VAL A 184 15.96 -5.79 3.63
N SER A 185 17.02 -6.26 2.96
CA SER A 185 16.97 -6.69 1.54
C SER A 185 15.99 -7.85 1.30
N GLU A 186 15.37 -7.87 0.12
CA GLU A 186 14.48 -8.95 -0.34
C GLU A 186 15.22 -10.31 -0.39
N ASP A 187 16.49 -10.30 -0.78
CA ASP A 187 17.32 -11.51 -0.93
C ASP A 187 17.64 -12.19 0.40
N SER A 188 17.42 -11.51 1.53
CA SER A 188 17.68 -12.07 2.85
C SER A 188 16.73 -13.23 3.19
N PHE A 189 15.58 -13.36 2.50
CA PHE A 189 14.63 -14.46 2.71
C PHE A 189 14.35 -15.18 1.38
N PRO A 190 15.17 -16.18 1.00
CA PRO A 190 15.17 -16.79 -0.35
C PRO A 190 13.85 -17.42 -0.80
N SER A 191 12.90 -17.66 0.12
CA SER A 191 11.64 -18.35 -0.13
C SER A 191 10.40 -17.47 -0.19
N HIS A 192 10.50 -16.16 0.13
CA HIS A 192 9.33 -15.27 0.21
C HIS A 192 9.59 -13.88 -0.35
N THR A 193 8.76 -13.46 -1.31
CA THR A 193 8.73 -12.09 -1.85
C THR A 193 8.07 -11.15 -0.83
N THR A 194 8.80 -10.77 0.21
CA THR A 194 8.36 -9.78 1.20
C THR A 194 9.45 -8.73 1.40
N TYR A 195 9.04 -7.51 1.74
CA TYR A 195 9.93 -6.43 2.17
C TYR A 195 10.02 -6.43 3.70
N PRO A 196 11.01 -7.11 4.30
CA PRO A 196 11.17 -7.16 5.75
C PRO A 196 11.74 -5.87 6.33
N THR A 197 11.31 -5.55 7.53
CA THR A 197 11.82 -4.43 8.34
C THR A 197 12.03 -4.88 9.77
N ILE A 198 13.20 -4.56 10.31
CA ILE A 198 13.52 -4.69 11.72
C ILE A 198 13.00 -3.45 12.45
N SER A 199 12.12 -3.65 13.41
CA SER A 199 11.58 -2.62 14.29
C SER A 199 12.18 -2.76 15.69
N ILE A 200 12.79 -1.69 16.20
CA ILE A 200 13.25 -1.60 17.57
C ILE A 200 12.36 -0.63 18.32
N VAL A 201 11.74 -1.11 19.39
CA VAL A 201 10.80 -0.33 20.21
C VAL A 201 11.23 -0.43 21.67
N SER A 202 11.11 0.65 22.43
CA SER A 202 11.26 0.60 23.88
C SER A 202 10.01 1.11 24.58
N ASN A 203 9.69 0.55 25.75
CA ASN A 203 8.62 1.03 26.62
C ASN A 203 9.10 2.23 27.45
N THR A 204 9.49 3.28 26.73
CA THR A 204 9.74 4.61 27.25
C THR A 204 9.17 5.61 26.25
N PRO A 205 8.47 6.67 26.66
CA PRO A 205 8.02 7.68 25.71
C PRO A 205 9.21 8.53 25.24
N SER A 206 9.47 8.58 23.94
CA SER A 206 10.44 9.51 23.34
C SER A 206 10.09 9.80 21.88
N ASN A 207 10.55 10.95 21.41
CA ASN A 207 10.43 11.36 20.01
C ASN A 207 11.70 10.98 19.23
N GLY A 208 11.57 10.86 17.91
CA GLY A 208 12.67 10.55 17.00
C GLY A 208 12.80 9.07 16.73
N THR A 209 12.67 8.70 15.45
CA THR A 209 12.85 7.34 14.95
C THR A 209 14.01 7.33 13.97
N LYS A 210 14.99 6.46 14.20
CA LYS A 210 16.09 6.25 13.26
C LYS A 210 15.63 5.32 12.14
N VAL A 211 15.56 5.85 10.93
CA VAL A 211 15.23 5.11 9.72
C VAL A 211 16.50 4.77 8.97
N VAL A 212 16.71 3.47 8.75
CA VAL A 212 17.80 2.91 7.94
C VAL A 212 17.16 2.30 6.69
N PRO A 213 17.13 3.03 5.56
CA PRO A 213 16.50 2.54 4.35
C PRO A 213 17.36 1.44 3.70
N ARG A 214 16.73 0.60 2.87
CA ARG A 214 17.41 -0.44 2.07
C ARG A 214 18.51 0.15 1.17
N GLN A 215 18.27 1.34 0.66
CA GLN A 215 19.20 2.14 -0.13
C GLN A 215 19.10 3.60 0.31
N GLY A 216 20.21 4.32 0.30
CA GLY A 216 20.27 5.73 0.72
C GLY A 216 20.88 5.90 2.11
N ASN A 217 20.69 7.08 2.68
CA ASN A 217 21.32 7.46 3.94
C ASN A 217 20.40 7.18 5.14
N THR A 218 21.01 6.78 6.25
CA THR A 218 20.31 6.73 7.54
C THR A 218 19.89 8.13 7.97
N ARG A 219 18.67 8.25 8.50
CA ARG A 219 18.09 9.53 8.92
C ARG A 219 17.28 9.39 10.19
N GLU A 220 17.08 10.51 10.87
CA GLU A 220 16.21 10.59 12.03
C GLU A 220 14.96 11.37 11.65
N VAL A 221 13.78 10.81 11.95
CA VAL A 221 12.49 11.37 11.56
C VAL A 221 11.54 11.42 12.75
N SER A 222 10.65 12.40 12.76
CA SER A 222 9.53 12.44 13.71
C SER A 222 8.32 11.82 13.03
N LEU A 223 7.91 10.63 13.49
CA LEU A 223 6.74 9.94 12.93
C LEU A 223 5.44 10.45 13.58
N PRO A 224 4.38 10.67 12.80
CA PRO A 224 3.05 10.95 13.34
C PRO A 224 2.44 9.66 13.90
N PHE A 225 1.95 9.70 15.14
CA PHE A 225 1.26 8.57 15.77
C PHE A 225 -0.26 8.77 15.84
N ASP A 226 -0.83 9.51 14.89
CA ASP A 226 -2.28 9.69 14.70
C ASP A 226 -2.91 8.56 13.84
N GLY A 227 -2.08 7.64 13.34
CA GLY A 227 -2.48 6.55 12.45
C GLY A 227 -2.22 6.83 10.98
N SER A 228 -1.72 8.01 10.61
CA SER A 228 -1.35 8.33 9.24
C SER A 228 -0.21 7.44 8.73
N ARG A 229 -0.07 7.34 7.41
CA ARG A 229 0.99 6.55 6.77
C ARG A 229 2.36 7.22 6.99
N TRP A 230 3.40 6.40 7.12
CA TRP A 230 4.77 6.83 7.31
C TRP A 230 5.61 6.72 6.03
N SER A 231 5.06 6.19 4.93
CA SER A 231 5.79 5.95 3.67
C SER A 231 6.61 7.16 3.22
N GLN A 232 6.06 8.37 3.31
CA GLN A 232 6.76 9.60 2.91
C GLN A 232 7.95 9.95 3.82
N LEU A 233 7.84 9.64 5.12
CA LEU A 233 8.87 9.94 6.11
C LEU A 233 9.92 8.84 6.21
N VAL A 234 9.57 7.60 5.89
CA VAL A 234 10.47 6.44 6.04
C VAL A 234 11.18 6.12 4.73
N ARG A 235 10.53 6.32 3.57
CA ARG A 235 11.15 6.07 2.26
C ARG A 235 11.87 7.33 1.77
N ASP A 236 13.11 7.19 1.31
CA ASP A 236 13.98 8.28 0.87
C ASP A 236 13.50 8.90 -0.47
N ILE A 237 12.29 9.46 -0.43
CA ILE A 237 11.66 10.12 -1.56
C ILE A 237 12.44 11.41 -1.82
N ASP A 238 12.81 11.60 -3.09
CA ASP A 238 13.58 12.76 -3.54
C ASP A 238 12.96 14.08 -3.05
N PRO A 239 13.74 14.94 -2.35
CA PRO A 239 13.29 16.27 -1.93
C PRO A 239 12.85 17.19 -3.09
N ASP A 240 13.11 16.84 -4.35
CA ASP A 240 12.74 17.64 -5.52
C ASP A 240 11.27 17.53 -5.97
N LEU A 241 10.44 16.65 -5.39
CA LEU A 241 8.99 16.84 -5.51
C LEU A 241 8.61 18.00 -4.62
N ASP A 242 8.14 19.10 -5.22
CA ASP A 242 7.67 20.28 -4.49
C ASP A 242 6.68 19.85 -3.40
N LEU A 243 7.15 19.75 -2.15
CA LEU A 243 6.34 19.46 -0.97
C LEU A 243 5.52 20.70 -0.66
N THR A 244 4.55 20.99 -1.53
CA THR A 244 3.75 22.20 -1.44
C THR A 244 2.69 22.10 -0.33
N GLY A 245 2.46 20.90 0.20
CA GLY A 245 1.37 20.59 1.13
C GLY A 245 0.03 20.31 0.45
N VAL A 246 0.01 20.23 -0.89
CA VAL A 246 -1.15 19.83 -1.68
C VAL A 246 -0.87 18.45 -2.29
N SER A 247 -1.81 17.54 -2.15
CA SER A 247 -1.78 16.19 -2.71
C SER A 247 -2.67 16.08 -3.95
N LEU A 248 -2.47 15.03 -4.75
CA LEU A 248 -3.34 14.73 -5.88
C LEU A 248 -4.77 14.46 -5.42
N GLY A 249 -4.95 13.85 -4.24
CA GLY A 249 -6.25 13.67 -3.60
C GLY A 249 -6.96 15.00 -3.31
N ASP A 250 -6.22 16.05 -2.97
CA ASP A 250 -6.80 17.38 -2.69
C ASP A 250 -7.35 18.07 -3.93
N ILE A 251 -6.88 17.71 -5.12
CA ILE A 251 -7.26 18.33 -6.40
C ILE A 251 -8.07 17.40 -7.31
N THR A 252 -8.42 16.20 -6.85
CA THR A 252 -9.22 15.24 -7.60
C THR A 252 -10.57 15.00 -6.96
N GLU A 253 -11.59 14.76 -7.79
CA GLU A 253 -12.91 14.34 -7.33
C GLU A 253 -12.97 12.81 -7.17
N ARG A 254 -12.24 12.10 -8.04
CA ARG A 254 -12.27 10.65 -8.08
C ARG A 254 -10.96 10.09 -8.62
N ILE A 255 -10.46 9.05 -7.95
CA ILE A 255 -9.46 8.13 -8.49
C ILE A 255 -10.00 6.72 -8.26
N SER A 256 -10.28 5.95 -9.31
CA SER A 256 -11.00 4.68 -9.17
C SER A 256 -10.57 3.65 -10.21
N PRO A 257 -10.66 2.34 -9.88
CA PRO A 257 -10.51 1.29 -10.87
C PRO A 257 -11.65 1.39 -11.89
N GLY A 258 -11.38 0.96 -13.12
CA GLY A 258 -12.39 0.68 -14.12
C GLY A 258 -13.23 -0.55 -13.77
N MET A 259 -14.07 -0.95 -14.71
CA MET A 259 -15.16 -1.88 -14.47
C MET A 259 -14.75 -3.35 -14.57
N ALA A 260 -15.18 -4.15 -13.60
CA ALA A 260 -15.19 -5.60 -13.70
C ALA A 260 -16.59 -6.10 -14.10
N THR A 261 -16.69 -6.74 -15.26
CA THR A 261 -17.97 -7.36 -15.69
C THR A 261 -18.24 -8.66 -14.95
N GLY A 262 -17.19 -9.34 -14.47
CA GLY A 262 -17.27 -10.71 -13.95
C GLY A 262 -17.48 -11.78 -15.02
N ALA A 263 -17.60 -11.41 -16.29
CA ALA A 263 -17.70 -12.30 -17.45
C ALA A 263 -17.24 -11.59 -18.74
N ASP A 264 -15.95 -11.21 -18.78
CA ASP A 264 -15.42 -10.40 -19.90
C ASP A 264 -15.68 -11.06 -21.26
N SER A 265 -15.60 -12.38 -21.40
CA SER A 265 -15.90 -13.04 -22.68
C SER A 265 -17.37 -13.07 -23.09
N VAL A 266 -18.27 -12.48 -22.31
CA VAL A 266 -19.68 -12.26 -22.65
C VAL A 266 -19.91 -10.80 -22.99
N PHE A 267 -19.29 -9.89 -22.22
CA PHE A 267 -19.56 -8.46 -22.33
C PHE A 267 -18.49 -7.67 -23.10
N VAL A 268 -17.34 -8.25 -23.44
CA VAL A 268 -16.24 -7.54 -24.11
C VAL A 268 -16.05 -8.09 -25.53
N PHE A 269 -16.07 -7.20 -26.50
CA PHE A 269 -15.82 -7.48 -27.91
C PHE A 269 -14.71 -6.60 -28.45
N SER A 270 -13.98 -7.05 -29.47
CA SER A 270 -13.16 -6.14 -30.27
C SER A 270 -14.10 -5.18 -31.00
N GLN A 271 -13.65 -3.97 -31.27
CA GLN A 271 -14.48 -2.93 -31.87
C GLN A 271 -15.10 -3.40 -33.21
N GLY A 272 -16.42 -3.40 -33.29
CA GLY A 272 -17.16 -3.81 -34.48
C GLY A 272 -17.34 -5.33 -34.64
N GLU A 273 -16.92 -6.12 -33.64
CA GLU A 273 -17.19 -7.56 -33.58
C GLU A 273 -18.44 -7.89 -32.76
N ALA A 274 -18.99 -6.94 -31.99
CA ALA A 274 -20.28 -7.12 -31.34
C ALA A 274 -21.40 -7.32 -32.40
N PRO A 275 -22.42 -8.13 -32.12
CA PRO A 275 -23.59 -8.22 -32.99
C PRO A 275 -24.21 -6.84 -33.20
N SER A 276 -24.39 -6.42 -34.46
CA SER A 276 -24.85 -5.06 -34.79
C SER A 276 -26.24 -4.70 -34.24
N GLU A 277 -27.05 -5.72 -33.93
CA GLU A 277 -28.33 -5.54 -33.23
C GLU A 277 -28.18 -5.00 -31.80
N PHE A 278 -26.96 -5.04 -31.24
CA PHE A 278 -26.64 -4.55 -29.90
C PHE A 278 -25.86 -3.24 -29.89
N ASP A 279 -25.74 -2.54 -31.02
CA ASP A 279 -24.97 -1.28 -31.12
C ASP A 279 -25.39 -0.24 -30.07
N GLN A 280 -26.68 -0.17 -29.72
CA GLN A 280 -27.19 0.75 -28.69
C GLN A 280 -26.72 0.43 -27.26
N TRP A 281 -26.26 -0.79 -27.02
CA TRP A 281 -25.72 -1.26 -25.75
C TRP A 281 -24.19 -1.17 -25.72
N SER A 282 -23.57 -0.77 -26.83
CA SER A 282 -22.12 -0.75 -26.97
C SER A 282 -21.52 0.53 -26.42
N VAL A 283 -20.51 0.40 -25.54
CA VAL A 283 -19.72 1.52 -25.04
C VAL A 283 -18.23 1.26 -25.24
N PRO A 284 -17.42 2.25 -25.65
CA PRO A 284 -15.99 2.05 -25.87
C PRO A 284 -15.27 1.63 -24.58
N THR A 285 -14.32 0.68 -24.68
CA THR A 285 -13.53 0.23 -23.54
C THR A 285 -12.07 0.01 -23.90
N ILE A 286 -11.20 0.11 -22.88
CA ILE A 286 -9.77 -0.16 -23.04
C ILE A 286 -9.22 -0.97 -21.87
N SER A 287 -8.39 -1.96 -22.19
CA SER A 287 -7.60 -2.73 -21.23
C SER A 287 -6.24 -2.10 -20.98
N GLY A 288 -5.58 -2.47 -19.88
CA GLY A 288 -4.25 -1.95 -19.57
C GLY A 288 -3.21 -2.32 -20.63
N LYS A 289 -3.37 -3.47 -21.31
CA LYS A 289 -2.46 -3.90 -22.38
C LYS A 289 -2.61 -3.04 -23.64
N GLU A 290 -3.85 -2.70 -24.00
CA GLU A 290 -4.13 -1.82 -25.14
C GLU A 290 -3.66 -0.39 -24.84
N LEU A 291 -3.93 0.12 -23.63
CA LEU A 291 -3.52 1.45 -23.21
C LEU A 291 -2.00 1.65 -23.31
N GLU A 292 -1.20 0.66 -22.89
CA GLU A 292 0.27 0.72 -22.97
C GLU A 292 0.82 0.87 -24.40
N GLN A 293 0.06 0.39 -25.40
CA GLN A 293 0.46 0.46 -26.81
C GLN A 293 0.18 1.84 -27.42
N GLN A 294 -0.59 2.67 -26.74
CA GLN A 294 -0.97 4.01 -27.19
C GLN A 294 0.14 5.01 -26.86
N SER A 295 0.35 5.97 -27.76
CA SER A 295 1.23 7.11 -27.46
C SER A 295 0.58 7.99 -26.39
N ILE A 296 1.39 8.60 -25.52
CA ILE A 296 0.91 9.57 -24.54
C ILE A 296 0.35 10.77 -25.33
N SER A 297 -0.97 10.94 -25.32
CA SER A 297 -1.67 11.94 -26.12
C SER A 297 -3.01 12.31 -25.46
N ARG A 298 -3.72 13.26 -26.08
CA ARG A 298 -5.08 13.67 -25.67
C ARG A 298 -6.19 12.76 -26.16
N SER A 299 -5.88 11.90 -27.13
CA SER A 299 -6.81 10.92 -27.68
C SER A 299 -6.32 9.52 -27.36
N VAL A 300 -7.18 8.72 -26.76
CA VAL A 300 -7.04 7.28 -26.64
C VAL A 300 -8.01 6.64 -27.61
N ASP A 301 -7.52 5.72 -28.44
CA ASP A 301 -8.33 5.01 -29.42
C ASP A 301 -8.62 3.59 -28.92
N PRO A 302 -9.79 3.36 -28.29
CA PRO A 302 -10.18 2.03 -27.83
C PRO A 302 -10.41 1.10 -29.02
N THR A 303 -9.82 -0.09 -28.96
CA THR A 303 -9.96 -1.15 -29.97
C THR A 303 -11.02 -2.19 -29.57
N ALA A 304 -11.80 -1.88 -28.55
CA ALA A 304 -12.77 -2.79 -27.96
C ALA A 304 -13.97 -2.03 -27.41
N GLU A 305 -15.04 -2.78 -27.19
CA GLU A 305 -16.30 -2.29 -26.67
C GLU A 305 -16.87 -3.22 -25.59
N PHE A 306 -17.61 -2.64 -24.65
CA PHE A 306 -18.45 -3.35 -23.71
C PHE A 306 -19.89 -3.38 -24.23
N LEU A 307 -20.57 -4.53 -24.11
CA LEU A 307 -22.03 -4.57 -24.08
C LEU A 307 -22.50 -4.25 -22.65
N CYS A 308 -23.17 -3.11 -22.49
CA CYS A 308 -23.48 -2.50 -21.21
C CYS A 308 -24.98 -2.59 -20.89
N PRO A 309 -25.42 -3.39 -19.90
CA PRO A 309 -26.81 -3.45 -19.48
C PRO A 309 -27.20 -2.31 -18.52
N TYR A 310 -26.52 -1.16 -18.60
CA TYR A 310 -26.72 -0.03 -17.70
C TYR A 310 -27.06 1.22 -18.50
N ASP A 311 -27.85 2.12 -17.90
CA ASP A 311 -28.11 3.44 -18.47
C ASP A 311 -26.95 4.42 -18.23
N ASP A 312 -27.05 5.62 -18.81
CA ASP A 312 -26.06 6.70 -18.66
C ASP A 312 -25.91 7.19 -17.20
N SER A 313 -26.85 6.84 -16.32
CA SER A 313 -26.78 7.14 -14.89
C SER A 313 -26.15 6.00 -14.07
N GLY A 314 -25.85 4.85 -14.69
CA GLY A 314 -25.28 3.68 -14.03
C GLY A 314 -26.30 2.76 -13.37
N ASN A 315 -27.60 2.94 -13.65
CA ASN A 315 -28.64 2.05 -13.18
C ASN A 315 -28.73 0.82 -14.09
N LEU A 316 -28.90 -0.35 -13.48
CA LEU A 316 -29.14 -1.57 -14.25
C LEU A 316 -30.51 -1.47 -14.93
N ILE A 317 -30.53 -1.67 -16.23
CA ILE A 317 -31.76 -1.65 -17.02
C ILE A 317 -32.55 -2.92 -16.74
N ASP A 318 -33.87 -2.80 -16.58
CA ASP A 318 -34.74 -3.93 -16.25
C ASP A 318 -34.68 -5.00 -17.35
N GLU A 319 -34.78 -6.28 -16.97
CA GLU A 319 -34.67 -7.39 -17.91
C GLU A 319 -35.71 -7.30 -19.04
N SER A 320 -36.89 -6.74 -18.76
CA SER A 320 -37.95 -6.53 -19.76
C SER A 320 -37.65 -5.41 -20.77
N ASP A 321 -36.72 -4.51 -20.45
CA ASP A 321 -36.32 -3.39 -21.31
C ASP A 321 -35.03 -3.69 -22.11
N LEU A 322 -34.40 -4.85 -21.88
CA LEU A 322 -33.20 -5.29 -22.63
C LEU A 322 -33.53 -5.85 -24.03
N ASP A 323 -34.81 -6.14 -24.31
CA ASP A 323 -35.30 -6.65 -25.61
C ASP A 323 -34.44 -7.82 -26.14
N THR A 324 -34.00 -7.78 -27.40
CA THR A 324 -33.18 -8.83 -28.04
C THR A 324 -31.86 -9.09 -27.33
N PHE A 325 -31.27 -8.08 -26.66
CA PHE A 325 -30.04 -8.25 -25.88
C PHE A 325 -30.29 -9.11 -24.63
N GLY A 326 -31.43 -8.89 -23.96
CA GLY A 326 -31.87 -9.71 -22.82
C GLY A 326 -32.14 -11.15 -23.22
N GLU A 327 -32.83 -11.36 -24.34
CA GLU A 327 -33.08 -12.69 -24.91
C GLU A 327 -31.77 -13.43 -25.22
N TRP A 328 -30.81 -12.74 -25.86
CA TRP A 328 -29.50 -13.31 -26.18
C TRP A 328 -28.71 -13.68 -24.93
N LEU A 329 -28.66 -12.81 -23.92
CA LEU A 329 -28.02 -13.11 -22.64
C LEU A 329 -28.67 -14.33 -21.97
N ASN A 330 -30.01 -14.41 -22.01
CA ASN A 330 -30.76 -15.50 -21.40
C ASN A 330 -30.50 -16.84 -22.09
N ASP A 331 -30.63 -16.86 -23.42
CA ASP A 331 -30.61 -18.10 -24.21
C ASP A 331 -29.19 -18.67 -24.37
N VAL A 332 -28.18 -17.81 -24.46
CA VAL A 332 -26.80 -18.20 -24.77
C VAL A 332 -25.90 -18.22 -23.53
N HIS A 333 -26.12 -17.31 -22.58
CA HIS A 333 -25.13 -17.01 -21.54
C HIS A 333 -25.61 -17.16 -20.09
N ARG A 334 -26.91 -17.33 -19.84
CA ARG A 334 -27.49 -17.38 -18.47
C ARG A 334 -26.80 -18.34 -17.53
N SER A 335 -26.64 -19.60 -17.94
CA SER A 335 -25.99 -20.63 -17.10
C SER A 335 -24.62 -20.18 -16.60
N ARG A 336 -23.82 -19.56 -17.48
CA ARG A 336 -22.50 -19.06 -17.13
C ARG A 336 -22.56 -17.82 -16.24
N LEU A 337 -23.51 -16.93 -16.48
CA LEU A 337 -23.66 -15.70 -15.71
C LEU A 337 -24.13 -15.96 -14.27
N GLU A 338 -24.96 -17.00 -14.07
CA GLU A 338 -25.41 -17.47 -12.74
C GLU A 338 -24.31 -18.22 -11.96
N GLU A 339 -23.26 -18.73 -12.62
CA GLU A 339 -22.10 -19.33 -11.93
C GLU A 339 -21.22 -18.29 -11.22
N ARG A 340 -21.40 -17.00 -11.51
CA ARG A 340 -20.56 -15.93 -10.94
C ARG A 340 -20.85 -15.73 -9.46
N SER A 341 -19.79 -15.51 -8.69
CA SER A 341 -19.90 -15.29 -7.24
C SER A 341 -20.73 -14.05 -6.85
N CYS A 342 -20.80 -13.05 -7.73
CA CYS A 342 -21.63 -11.85 -7.53
C CYS A 342 -23.13 -12.16 -7.56
N PHE A 343 -23.56 -13.17 -8.33
CA PHE A 343 -24.93 -13.68 -8.33
C PHE A 343 -25.15 -14.70 -7.21
N GLN A 344 -24.31 -15.73 -7.11
CA GLN A 344 -24.50 -16.84 -6.15
C GLN A 344 -24.61 -16.41 -4.68
N LYS A 345 -24.01 -15.28 -4.32
CA LYS A 345 -24.10 -14.70 -2.97
C LYS A 345 -25.38 -13.88 -2.74
N GLY A 346 -26.34 -13.93 -3.66
CA GLY A 346 -27.63 -13.23 -3.60
C GLY A 346 -27.52 -11.72 -3.64
N ARG A 347 -26.48 -11.18 -4.29
CA ARG A 347 -26.15 -9.74 -4.21
C ARG A 347 -26.63 -8.92 -5.41
N ARG A 348 -26.88 -9.56 -6.56
CA ARG A 348 -27.08 -8.90 -7.85
C ARG A 348 -27.93 -9.76 -8.79
N GLU A 349 -28.58 -9.11 -9.74
CA GLU A 349 -29.26 -9.77 -10.86
C GLU A 349 -28.28 -10.59 -11.71
N TRP A 350 -28.79 -11.64 -12.36
CA TRP A 350 -27.97 -12.63 -13.04
C TRP A 350 -27.16 -12.05 -14.22
N TYR A 351 -27.63 -10.99 -14.88
CA TYR A 351 -26.93 -10.30 -15.99
C TYR A 351 -26.12 -9.07 -15.56
N ALA A 352 -26.22 -8.64 -14.31
CA ALA A 352 -25.49 -7.47 -13.81
C ALA A 352 -23.97 -7.70 -13.85
N TRP A 353 -23.18 -6.63 -14.00
CA TRP A 353 -21.73 -6.68 -13.82
C TRP A 353 -21.35 -6.92 -12.35
N HIS A 354 -20.06 -7.21 -12.10
CA HIS A 354 -19.57 -7.48 -10.75
C HIS A 354 -19.73 -6.26 -9.81
N GLU A 355 -19.72 -5.05 -10.38
CA GLU A 355 -20.01 -3.78 -9.71
C GLU A 355 -20.89 -2.89 -10.60
N ASN A 356 -21.60 -1.91 -10.00
CA ASN A 356 -22.40 -0.96 -10.80
C ASN A 356 -21.46 0.14 -11.30
N PRO A 357 -21.47 0.47 -12.60
CA PRO A 357 -20.68 1.55 -13.13
C PRO A 357 -21.25 2.90 -12.67
N PRO A 358 -20.44 3.81 -12.10
CA PRO A 358 -20.86 5.17 -11.83
C PRO A 358 -20.76 5.97 -13.14
N MET A 359 -21.64 5.68 -14.10
CA MET A 359 -21.58 6.24 -15.47
C MET A 359 -21.67 7.77 -15.45
N ASP A 360 -22.58 8.31 -14.65
CA ASP A 360 -22.78 9.74 -14.44
C ASP A 360 -21.50 10.50 -14.05
N GLN A 361 -20.62 9.82 -13.30
CA GLN A 361 -19.33 10.34 -12.87
C GLN A 361 -18.20 9.97 -13.83
N MET A 362 -18.30 8.85 -14.55
CA MET A 362 -17.19 8.33 -15.38
C MET A 362 -17.21 8.84 -16.81
N LEU A 363 -18.40 9.15 -17.36
CA LEU A 363 -18.60 9.59 -18.74
C LEU A 363 -18.32 11.10 -18.89
N GLN A 364 -17.07 11.48 -18.62
CA GLN A 364 -16.54 12.83 -18.76
C GLN A 364 -15.03 12.77 -19.01
N GLU A 365 -14.44 13.93 -19.32
CA GLU A 365 -12.99 14.07 -19.48
C GLU A 365 -12.24 13.51 -18.27
N LYS A 366 -11.28 12.63 -18.53
CA LYS A 366 -10.57 11.90 -17.46
C LYS A 366 -9.18 11.46 -17.86
N ILE A 367 -8.33 11.22 -16.87
CA ILE A 367 -6.99 10.66 -17.07
C ILE A 367 -7.03 9.15 -16.82
N LEU A 368 -6.51 8.34 -17.74
CA LEU A 368 -6.42 6.89 -17.67
C LEU A 368 -4.99 6.44 -17.35
N PHE A 369 -4.84 5.40 -16.54
CA PHE A 369 -3.55 4.78 -16.21
C PHE A 369 -3.72 3.32 -15.80
N ARG A 370 -2.65 2.51 -15.84
CA ARG A 370 -2.73 1.07 -15.55
C ARG A 370 -2.65 0.76 -14.05
N ASP A 371 -3.35 -0.29 -13.59
CA ASP A 371 -3.19 -0.80 -12.20
C ASP A 371 -1.77 -1.32 -11.97
N ILE A 372 -1.25 -2.15 -12.88
CA ILE A 372 0.06 -2.79 -12.75
C ILE A 372 0.93 -2.43 -13.97
N THR A 373 2.07 -1.79 -13.72
CA THR A 373 3.01 -1.35 -14.77
C THR A 373 4.46 -1.29 -14.26
N ASP A 374 5.43 -1.49 -15.14
CA ASP A 374 6.85 -1.27 -14.87
C ASP A 374 7.27 0.19 -15.15
N SER A 375 6.50 0.95 -15.95
CA SER A 375 6.69 2.37 -16.27
C SER A 375 5.35 3.10 -16.14
N PRO A 376 5.12 3.87 -15.05
CA PRO A 376 3.92 4.68 -14.87
C PRO A 376 3.73 5.68 -16.01
N ARG A 377 2.54 5.68 -16.62
CA ARG A 377 2.15 6.59 -17.69
C ARG A 377 0.67 6.94 -17.56
N PHE A 378 0.33 8.14 -17.99
CA PHE A 378 -1.01 8.73 -17.84
C PHE A 378 -1.49 9.30 -19.17
N TRP A 379 -2.62 8.82 -19.66
CA TRP A 379 -3.25 9.23 -20.92
C TRP A 379 -4.50 10.05 -20.64
N LEU A 380 -4.82 11.01 -21.50
CA LEU A 380 -6.06 11.76 -21.40
C LEU A 380 -7.12 11.14 -22.30
N ASP A 381 -8.31 10.94 -21.76
CA ASP A 381 -9.54 10.68 -22.49
C ASP A 381 -10.32 12.00 -22.58
N GLU A 382 -9.98 12.82 -23.60
CA GLU A 382 -10.59 14.14 -23.84
C GLU A 382 -12.03 14.03 -24.37
N ARG A 383 -12.44 12.87 -24.91
CA ARG A 383 -13.83 12.63 -25.32
C ARG A 383 -14.72 12.30 -24.13
N GLY A 384 -14.15 11.63 -23.13
CA GLY A 384 -14.84 11.23 -21.92
C GLY A 384 -15.80 10.05 -22.09
N ASP A 385 -15.80 9.38 -23.24
CA ASP A 385 -16.74 8.32 -23.59
C ASP A 385 -16.23 6.90 -23.23
N ILE A 386 -14.99 6.77 -22.75
CA ILE A 386 -14.40 5.46 -22.48
C ILE A 386 -14.85 4.93 -21.12
N VAL A 387 -15.31 3.67 -21.09
CA VAL A 387 -15.53 2.89 -19.88
C VAL A 387 -14.33 1.95 -19.67
N PRO A 388 -13.32 2.31 -18.85
CA PRO A 388 -12.11 1.51 -18.68
C PRO A 388 -12.41 0.15 -18.04
N ARG A 389 -11.62 -0.87 -18.39
CA ARG A 389 -11.69 -2.19 -17.71
C ARG A 389 -11.01 -2.12 -16.34
N HIS A 390 -11.27 -3.09 -15.46
CA HIS A 390 -10.65 -3.19 -14.12
C HIS A 390 -9.10 -3.17 -14.08
N SER A 391 -8.43 -3.39 -15.22
CA SER A 391 -6.96 -3.28 -15.35
C SER A 391 -6.46 -1.86 -15.58
N VAL A 392 -7.37 -0.90 -15.78
CA VAL A 392 -7.15 0.52 -16.02
C VAL A 392 -7.90 1.30 -14.94
N TYR A 393 -7.19 2.18 -14.25
CA TYR A 393 -7.77 3.15 -13.36
C TYR A 393 -8.02 4.45 -14.12
N TYR A 394 -8.92 5.26 -13.58
CA TYR A 394 -9.18 6.60 -14.06
C TYR A 394 -9.16 7.62 -12.93
N LEU A 395 -8.82 8.86 -13.30
CA LEU A 395 -8.73 10.02 -12.43
C LEU A 395 -9.55 11.15 -13.04
N ILE A 396 -10.41 11.76 -12.22
CA ILE A 396 -11.20 12.94 -12.57
C ILE A 396 -10.75 14.09 -11.66
N PRO A 397 -10.18 15.16 -12.22
CA PRO A 397 -9.79 16.33 -11.45
C PRO A 397 -11.01 17.17 -11.05
N LYS A 398 -10.86 18.07 -10.08
CA LYS A 398 -11.88 19.09 -9.78
C LYS A 398 -11.98 20.09 -10.92
N ASP A 399 -13.16 20.68 -11.14
CA ASP A 399 -13.41 21.71 -12.17
C ASP A 399 -12.38 22.86 -12.20
N SER A 400 -11.75 23.18 -11.07
CA SER A 400 -10.77 24.26 -10.96
C SER A 400 -9.37 23.93 -11.53
N VAL A 401 -9.15 22.68 -11.94
CA VAL A 401 -7.83 22.13 -12.26
C VAL A 401 -7.71 21.89 -13.77
N ASP A 402 -6.63 22.39 -14.38
CA ASP A 402 -6.32 22.11 -15.77
C ASP A 402 -5.89 20.63 -15.93
N ILE A 403 -6.76 19.83 -16.56
CA ILE A 403 -6.51 18.39 -16.75
C ILE A 403 -5.30 18.11 -17.65
N VAL A 404 -4.98 19.00 -18.59
CA VAL A 404 -3.83 18.85 -19.50
C VAL A 404 -2.54 19.17 -18.76
N GLU A 405 -2.52 20.23 -17.95
CA GLU A 405 -1.37 20.55 -17.10
C GLU A 405 -1.13 19.43 -16.08
N LEU A 406 -2.20 18.90 -15.48
CA LEU A 406 -2.13 17.78 -14.55
C LEU A 406 -1.56 16.52 -15.24
N GLN A 407 -2.08 16.15 -16.40
CA GLN A 407 -1.59 15.00 -17.17
C GLN A 407 -0.10 15.16 -17.54
N SER A 408 0.32 16.38 -17.89
CA SER A 408 1.72 16.68 -18.18
C SER A 408 2.60 16.52 -16.95
N TYR A 409 2.14 16.99 -15.78
CA TYR A 409 2.84 16.82 -14.51
C TYR A 409 2.98 15.34 -14.11
N LEU A 410 1.91 14.55 -14.23
CA LEU A 410 1.88 13.13 -13.87
C LEU A 410 2.86 12.29 -14.70
N ASN A 411 3.20 12.73 -15.91
CA ASN A 411 4.17 12.05 -16.79
C ASN A 411 5.61 12.59 -16.67
N THR A 412 5.94 13.32 -15.60
CA THR A 412 7.32 13.78 -15.36
C THR A 412 8.19 12.71 -14.68
N ASP A 413 9.50 12.75 -14.94
CA ASP A 413 10.49 11.87 -14.27
C ASP A 413 10.44 11.97 -12.73
N LYS A 414 10.05 13.14 -12.20
CA LYS A 414 9.88 13.35 -10.76
C LYS A 414 8.76 12.46 -10.23
N VAL A 415 7.57 12.52 -10.84
CA VAL A 415 6.42 11.69 -10.45
C VAL A 415 6.72 10.20 -10.63
N GLU A 416 7.38 9.81 -11.72
CA GLU A 416 7.79 8.40 -11.91
C GLU A 416 8.69 7.92 -10.76
N ARG A 417 9.70 8.70 -10.39
CA ARG A 417 10.60 8.37 -9.27
C ARG A 417 9.85 8.29 -7.94
N TRP A 418 8.90 9.18 -7.71
CA TRP A 418 8.03 9.12 -6.53
C TRP A 418 7.20 7.84 -6.49
N LEU A 419 6.50 7.50 -7.58
CA LEU A 419 5.66 6.30 -7.66
C LEU A 419 6.50 5.03 -7.48
N ARG A 420 7.71 4.98 -8.05
CA ARG A 420 8.66 3.88 -7.82
C ARG A 420 9.05 3.72 -6.36
N ALA A 421 9.14 4.80 -5.62
CA ALA A 421 9.48 4.78 -4.20
C ALA A 421 8.28 4.48 -3.30
N THR A 422 7.05 4.85 -3.67
CA THR A 422 5.88 4.80 -2.79
C THR A 422 4.91 3.66 -3.07
N CYS A 423 4.80 3.21 -4.32
CA CYS A 423 3.87 2.15 -4.69
C CYS A 423 4.28 0.79 -4.13
N ASP A 424 3.30 -0.09 -3.98
CA ASP A 424 3.53 -1.51 -3.73
C ASP A 424 4.18 -2.14 -4.97
N HIS A 425 5.18 -2.99 -4.74
CA HIS A 425 5.75 -3.80 -5.82
C HIS A 425 4.94 -5.09 -5.99
N ALA A 426 4.45 -5.32 -7.20
CA ALA A 426 4.01 -6.60 -7.69
C ALA A 426 5.22 -7.51 -8.03
N ARG A 427 4.96 -8.78 -8.36
CA ARG A 427 6.03 -9.73 -8.74
C ARG A 427 6.90 -9.17 -9.87
N ASN A 428 8.20 -9.46 -9.83
CA ASN A 428 9.20 -9.06 -10.84
C ASN A 428 9.43 -7.54 -10.97
N GLY A 429 9.18 -6.75 -9.91
CA GLY A 429 9.51 -5.32 -9.88
C GLY A 429 8.48 -4.39 -10.54
N TYR A 430 7.33 -4.91 -10.98
CA TYR A 430 6.21 -4.09 -11.43
C TYR A 430 5.64 -3.26 -10.27
N LEU A 431 5.18 -2.04 -10.54
CA LEU A 431 4.50 -1.18 -9.58
C LEU A 431 3.00 -1.41 -9.64
N ARG A 432 2.33 -1.24 -8.49
CA ARG A 432 0.88 -1.21 -8.40
C ARG A 432 0.35 0.20 -8.06
N LEU A 433 -0.31 0.84 -9.01
CA LEU A 433 -0.81 2.22 -8.95
C LEU A 433 -2.24 2.29 -8.37
N GLN A 434 -2.41 1.92 -7.10
CA GLN A 434 -3.73 1.99 -6.47
C GLN A 434 -4.14 3.43 -6.13
N SER A 435 -5.44 3.74 -6.19
CA SER A 435 -5.99 5.08 -5.91
C SER A 435 -5.40 5.73 -4.67
N LYS A 436 -5.24 4.95 -3.59
CA LYS A 436 -4.82 5.45 -2.28
C LYS A 436 -3.37 5.90 -2.24
N VAL A 437 -2.52 5.28 -3.05
CA VAL A 437 -1.12 5.74 -3.18
C VAL A 437 -1.09 6.99 -4.05
N LEU A 438 -1.88 7.02 -5.13
CA LEU A 438 -1.93 8.19 -6.00
C LEU A 438 -2.52 9.42 -5.28
N GLU A 439 -3.53 9.24 -4.43
CA GLU A 439 -4.11 10.30 -3.60
C GLU A 439 -3.03 11.03 -2.79
N ASP A 440 -2.01 10.31 -2.30
CA ASP A 440 -0.91 10.87 -1.49
C ASP A 440 0.19 11.57 -2.33
N LEU A 441 0.12 11.53 -3.68
CA LEU A 441 1.14 12.12 -4.57
C LEU A 441 1.19 13.64 -4.37
N PRO A 442 2.32 14.24 -3.97
CA PRO A 442 2.45 15.69 -3.91
C PRO A 442 2.28 16.33 -5.29
N VAL A 443 1.55 17.44 -5.34
CA VAL A 443 1.34 18.22 -6.57
C VAL A 443 1.76 19.68 -6.36
N PRO A 444 2.23 20.38 -7.41
CA PRO A 444 2.52 21.80 -7.34
C PRO A 444 1.27 22.64 -6.99
N LYS A 445 1.44 23.65 -6.13
CA LYS A 445 0.37 24.61 -5.76
C LYS A 445 -0.32 25.27 -6.96
N ARG A 446 0.41 25.49 -8.06
CA ARG A 446 -0.17 26.09 -9.27
C ARG A 446 -1.32 25.26 -9.85
N LEU A 447 -1.30 23.93 -9.68
CA LEU A 447 -2.37 23.03 -10.12
C LEU A 447 -3.61 23.12 -9.23
N SER A 448 -3.52 23.69 -8.02
CA SER A 448 -4.66 23.90 -7.12
C SER A 448 -5.18 25.34 -7.11
N SER A 449 -4.45 26.29 -7.70
CA SER A 449 -4.84 27.71 -7.75
C SER A 449 -5.51 28.04 -9.09
N ASN A 450 -6.82 28.32 -9.02
CA ASN A 450 -7.77 28.64 -10.09
C ASN A 450 -7.24 29.19 -11.43
N HIS A 451 -7.79 28.61 -12.50
CA HIS A 451 -7.93 29.18 -13.85
C HIS A 451 -8.44 30.65 -13.83
N GLN A 452 -7.53 31.62 -13.95
CA GLN A 452 -7.88 32.98 -14.38
C GLN A 452 -6.65 33.74 -14.91
N THR A 453 -6.04 33.29 -16.01
CA THR A 453 -5.04 34.13 -16.70
C THR A 453 -4.96 33.99 -18.23
N GLU A 454 -6.00 33.53 -18.92
CA GLU A 454 -6.03 33.61 -20.39
C GLU A 454 -7.39 34.09 -20.88
N LEU A 455 -7.56 35.41 -20.94
CA LEU A 455 -8.54 36.14 -21.78
C LEU A 455 -8.27 37.66 -21.76
N THR A 456 -7.33 38.15 -20.96
CA THR A 456 -6.87 39.56 -20.96
C THR A 456 -5.43 39.69 -21.45
N SER A 457 -5.15 39.35 -22.70
CA SER A 457 -3.91 39.78 -23.38
C SER A 457 -4.07 40.05 -24.88
N SER A 458 -5.28 39.96 -25.44
CA SER A 458 -5.55 40.28 -26.86
C SER A 458 -6.11 41.70 -27.08
N SER A 459 -5.89 42.64 -26.16
CA SER A 459 -6.33 44.04 -26.32
C SER A 459 -5.44 45.06 -25.63
N SER A 460 -4.13 45.01 -25.89
CA SER A 460 -3.24 46.17 -25.76
C SER A 460 -1.85 45.79 -26.28
N ASP A 461 -1.54 46.18 -27.52
CA ASP A 461 -0.25 46.80 -27.87
C ASP A 461 -0.19 47.06 -29.38
N SER A 462 -0.83 48.17 -29.77
CA SER A 462 -0.37 48.98 -30.88
C SER A 462 0.45 50.11 -30.28
N LEU A 463 1.78 50.04 -30.38
CA LEU A 463 2.70 51.19 -30.50
C LEU A 463 4.12 50.64 -30.68
N THR A 464 4.57 50.67 -31.93
CA THR A 464 5.93 50.38 -32.36
C THR A 464 6.89 51.45 -31.87
N ASP A 465 7.96 51.01 -31.20
CA ASP A 465 9.17 51.77 -30.92
C ASP A 465 10.08 51.82 -32.16
N SER A 466 10.73 52.97 -32.40
CA SER A 466 11.86 53.09 -33.31
C SER A 466 12.93 54.00 -32.71
N SER A 467 13.85 53.36 -31.99
CA SER A 467 15.30 53.37 -32.21
C SER A 467 16.11 54.67 -32.02
N LYS A 468 17.06 54.53 -31.07
CA LYS A 468 18.49 54.92 -31.08
C LYS A 468 18.83 56.42 -30.97
N VAL A 469 19.69 56.76 -30.00
CA VAL A 469 21.14 56.99 -30.19
C VAL A 469 21.82 57.24 -28.83
N ASN A 470 23.00 56.61 -28.66
CA ASN A 470 23.98 56.78 -27.58
C ASN A 470 24.52 58.22 -27.48
N ALA A 471 24.85 58.68 -26.26
CA ALA A 471 26.22 59.04 -25.86
C ALA A 471 26.24 59.78 -24.50
N THR A 472 26.92 59.14 -23.55
CA THR A 472 27.98 59.67 -22.67
C THR A 472 27.90 61.08 -22.06
N GLU A 473 28.09 61.06 -20.74
CA GLU A 473 28.99 61.90 -19.94
C GLU A 473 28.54 63.28 -19.40
N GLN A 474 28.51 63.28 -18.05
CA GLN A 474 29.15 64.22 -17.13
C GLN A 474 28.48 65.57 -16.81
N THR A 475 28.37 65.78 -15.47
CA THR A 475 28.51 67.03 -14.68
C THR A 475 27.44 68.10 -14.92
N ASP A 476 26.93 68.84 -13.96
CA ASP A 476 27.12 69.03 -12.52
C ASP A 476 25.91 69.87 -12.05
N ASP A 477 25.70 69.93 -10.73
CA ASP A 477 25.05 71.00 -9.96
C ASP A 477 23.61 71.44 -10.31
N ASP A 478 22.63 70.98 -9.53
CA ASP A 478 22.09 71.65 -8.32
C ASP A 478 20.76 71.01 -7.88
#